data_AF-V9DZX3-F1
#
_entry.id   AF-V9DZX3-F1
#
_cell.length_a   1.000
_cell.length_b   1.000
_cell.length_c   1.000
_cell.angle_alpha   90.00
_cell.angle_beta   90.00
_cell.angle_gamma   90.00
#
_symmetry.space_group_name_H-M   'P 1'
#
loop_
_entity.id
_entity.type
_entity.pdbx_description
1 polymer ?
#
loop_
_entity_poly.entity_id
_entity_poly.type
_entity_poly.pdbx_seq_one_letter_code
_entity_poly.pdbx_strand_id
1 'polypeptide(L)'
;MLRVALLFLALVGLASDALPSVDATCSGPNARTVPPPGAIVVDITGTYNGSYQTMAEGMAYLPNTTEEHTIFVFPGVYQEQVLIPKLAGPLVLQGYTCDTASYADNKVTITHTMAQRDLPLEIKNGRNDLISTMRLKSRSGVKMYNMNVANPAGLIEKLGQAVAVYVDATNYGFYGCNFTGYKDTLCAHRGRQLYSRSFISGAIDFIFGMQAMAWFDSCDIESIGEGYITANGNSNNTIESQYVFNRARVLGSSGNGSTYLGRPWRPYARVVWQNSELSDVVNPKGWSTWHNDSNTANVYFMEFNNSGPGAIIDQRVPFSGQLEAPVVITDILGENYKSEWWVDTNFF
;
A
#
# COMPACT_ATOMS: atom_id res chain seq x y z
N MET A 1 5.33 61.57 -18.47
CA MET A 1 6.79 61.35 -18.40
C MET A 1 7.10 60.71 -17.05
N LEU A 2 7.37 59.40 -17.02
CA LEU A 2 8.48 58.77 -16.29
C LEU A 2 8.40 57.26 -16.60
N ARG A 3 9.28 56.80 -17.51
CA ARG A 3 9.47 55.38 -17.78
C ARG A 3 10.49 54.86 -16.78
N VAL A 4 10.09 53.93 -15.92
CA VAL A 4 11.03 53.17 -15.07
C VAL A 4 11.43 51.93 -15.86
N ALA A 5 12.70 51.88 -16.27
CA ALA A 5 13.28 50.73 -16.92
C ALA A 5 13.67 49.69 -15.86
N LEU A 6 13.05 48.50 -15.90
CA LEU A 6 13.53 47.34 -15.15
C LEU A 6 14.72 46.74 -15.92
N LEU A 7 15.91 46.82 -15.33
CA LEU A 7 17.08 46.05 -15.74
C LEU A 7 16.89 44.59 -15.32
N PHE A 8 16.81 43.68 -16.30
CA PHE A 8 16.96 42.25 -16.10
C PHE A 8 18.43 41.94 -15.80
N LEU A 9 18.75 41.55 -14.56
CA LEU A 9 20.01 40.84 -14.26
C LEU A 9 19.78 39.36 -14.51
N ALA A 10 20.38 38.82 -15.57
CA ALA A 10 20.49 37.39 -15.79
C ALA A 10 21.52 36.81 -14.81
N LEU A 11 21.06 36.09 -13.79
CA LEU A 11 21.92 35.31 -12.91
C LEU A 11 22.27 34.00 -13.62
N VAL A 12 23.47 33.93 -14.20
CA VAL A 12 24.03 32.68 -14.74
C VAL A 12 24.42 31.80 -13.55
N GLY A 13 23.54 30.88 -13.18
CA GLY A 13 23.86 29.82 -12.22
C GLY A 13 24.77 28.79 -12.86
N LEU A 14 25.97 28.65 -12.31
CA LEU A 14 26.92 27.58 -12.64
C LEU A 14 26.26 26.23 -12.35
N ALA A 15 25.99 25.44 -13.40
CA ALA A 15 25.66 24.04 -13.24
C ALA A 15 26.91 23.31 -12.72
N SER A 16 26.87 22.88 -11.47
CA SER A 16 27.83 21.91 -10.96
C SER A 16 27.46 20.55 -11.55
N ASP A 17 28.28 20.05 -12.47
CA ASP A 17 28.25 18.65 -12.91
C ASP A 17 28.51 17.76 -11.69
N ALA A 18 27.43 17.24 -11.09
CA ALA A 18 27.53 16.16 -10.14
C ALA A 18 27.87 14.89 -10.92
N LEU A 19 29.10 14.41 -10.74
CA LEU A 19 29.54 13.09 -11.21
C LEU A 19 28.54 12.03 -10.71
N PRO A 20 28.19 11.02 -11.53
CA PRO A 20 27.41 9.89 -11.05
C PRO A 20 28.18 9.22 -9.91
N SER A 21 27.60 9.23 -8.72
CA SER A 21 28.11 8.45 -7.59
C SER A 21 28.21 6.99 -8.03
N VAL A 22 29.41 6.44 -7.92
CA VAL A 22 29.70 5.02 -8.14
C VAL A 22 28.69 4.22 -7.32
N ASP A 23 27.83 3.45 -7.98
CA ASP A 23 26.86 2.57 -7.34
C ASP A 23 27.61 1.70 -6.32
N ALA A 24 27.32 1.90 -5.03
CA ALA A 24 27.84 1.02 -4.00
C ALA A 24 27.34 -0.39 -4.35
N THR A 25 28.27 -1.33 -4.58
CA THR A 25 27.91 -2.71 -4.87
C THR A 25 27.03 -3.26 -3.75
N CYS A 26 25.74 -3.41 -4.02
CA CYS A 26 24.78 -3.92 -3.07
C CYS A 26 25.22 -5.30 -2.60
N SER A 27 25.56 -5.39 -1.32
CA SER A 27 26.18 -6.57 -0.70
C SER A 27 25.70 -6.69 0.74
N GLY A 28 25.74 -7.90 1.29
CA GLY A 28 25.26 -8.20 2.64
C GLY A 28 24.17 -9.27 2.67
N PRO A 29 23.82 -9.77 3.87
CA PRO A 29 22.92 -10.91 4.04
C PRO A 29 21.46 -10.62 3.59
N ASN A 30 21.07 -9.35 3.63
CA ASN A 30 19.73 -8.90 3.24
C ASN A 30 19.65 -8.46 1.78
N ALA A 31 20.75 -8.45 1.03
CA ALA A 31 20.71 -8.08 -0.37
C ALA A 31 20.01 -9.18 -1.19
N ARG A 32 19.18 -8.79 -2.15
CA ARG A 32 18.55 -9.69 -3.13
C ARG A 32 18.82 -9.14 -4.52
N THR A 33 20.02 -9.43 -4.99
CA THR A 33 20.58 -8.86 -6.23
C THR A 33 20.72 -9.90 -7.35
N VAL A 34 20.47 -11.18 -7.06
CA VAL A 34 20.58 -12.30 -7.98
C VAL A 34 19.27 -13.09 -7.98
N PRO A 35 18.71 -13.45 -9.15
CA PRO A 35 17.55 -14.31 -9.23
C PRO A 35 17.82 -15.68 -8.58
N PRO A 36 16.90 -16.21 -7.75
CA PRO A 36 17.04 -17.55 -7.23
C PRO A 36 16.91 -18.59 -8.36
N PRO A 37 17.51 -19.79 -8.22
CA PRO A 37 17.39 -20.84 -9.22
C PRO A 37 15.92 -21.18 -9.53
N GLY A 38 15.59 -21.25 -10.82
CA GLY A 38 14.22 -21.56 -11.28
C GLY A 38 13.26 -20.37 -11.32
N ALA A 39 13.68 -19.16 -10.89
CA ALA A 39 12.85 -17.97 -11.03
C ALA A 39 12.64 -17.60 -12.50
N ILE A 40 11.43 -17.16 -12.83
CA ILE A 40 11.21 -16.33 -14.01
C ILE A 40 11.82 -14.96 -13.75
N VAL A 41 12.66 -14.50 -14.67
CA VAL A 41 13.40 -13.25 -14.53
C VAL A 41 12.76 -12.17 -15.38
N VAL A 42 12.46 -11.03 -14.76
CA VAL A 42 11.98 -9.84 -15.45
C VAL A 42 13.06 -8.76 -15.36
N ASP A 43 13.53 -8.27 -16.52
CA ASP A 43 14.56 -7.25 -16.66
C ASP A 43 14.17 -6.33 -17.83
N ILE A 44 13.77 -5.10 -17.51
CA ILE A 44 13.33 -4.12 -18.52
C ILE A 44 14.41 -3.82 -19.57
N THR A 45 15.68 -3.99 -19.21
CA THR A 45 16.81 -3.74 -20.12
C THR A 45 17.02 -4.89 -21.12
N GLY A 46 16.53 -6.09 -20.81
CA GLY A 46 16.80 -7.31 -21.57
C GLY A 46 18.26 -7.77 -21.51
N THR A 47 19.07 -7.22 -20.59
CA THR A 47 20.50 -7.54 -20.48
C THR A 47 20.70 -8.93 -19.88
N TYR A 48 19.84 -9.34 -18.94
CA TYR A 48 19.85 -10.68 -18.40
C TYR A 48 19.35 -11.68 -19.45
N ASN A 49 20.21 -12.64 -19.83
CA ASN A 49 19.87 -13.63 -20.87
C ASN A 49 18.66 -14.48 -20.46
N GLY A 50 17.66 -14.59 -21.34
CA GLY A 50 16.42 -15.33 -21.10
C GLY A 50 15.43 -14.64 -20.16
N SER A 51 15.63 -13.35 -19.86
CA SER A 51 14.65 -12.53 -19.14
C SER A 51 13.48 -12.09 -20.04
N TYR A 52 12.40 -11.67 -19.39
CA TYR A 52 11.27 -10.98 -19.99
C TYR A 52 11.35 -9.48 -19.68
N GLN A 53 10.86 -8.61 -20.56
CA GLN A 53 11.00 -7.16 -20.36
C GLN A 53 9.88 -6.57 -19.52
N THR A 54 8.78 -7.31 -19.34
CA THR A 54 7.60 -6.88 -18.58
C THR A 54 7.15 -7.93 -17.57
N MET A 55 6.48 -7.52 -16.50
CA MET A 55 5.86 -8.45 -15.55
C MET A 55 4.75 -9.24 -16.23
N ALA A 56 3.97 -8.62 -17.13
CA ALA A 56 2.90 -9.31 -17.85
C ALA A 56 3.44 -10.50 -18.67
N GLU A 57 4.57 -10.32 -19.36
CA GLU A 57 5.26 -11.41 -20.07
C GLU A 57 5.76 -12.47 -19.09
N GLY A 58 6.49 -12.08 -18.04
CA GLY A 58 6.99 -13.04 -17.04
C GLY A 58 5.88 -13.88 -16.41
N MET A 59 4.76 -13.26 -16.08
CA MET A 59 3.56 -13.94 -15.57
C MET A 59 2.97 -14.94 -16.57
N ALA A 60 2.96 -14.62 -17.87
CA ALA A 60 2.42 -15.48 -18.91
C ALA A 60 3.24 -16.78 -19.11
N TYR A 61 4.50 -16.78 -18.68
CA TYR A 61 5.41 -17.92 -18.77
C TYR A 61 5.51 -18.75 -17.48
N LEU A 62 4.72 -18.43 -16.45
CA LEU A 62 4.62 -19.29 -15.27
C LEU A 62 4.08 -20.67 -15.64
N PRO A 63 4.72 -21.77 -15.19
CA PRO A 63 4.21 -23.11 -15.45
C PRO A 63 2.90 -23.33 -14.70
N ASN A 64 1.95 -24.03 -15.34
CA ASN A 64 0.68 -24.35 -14.72
C ASN A 64 0.80 -25.55 -13.77
N THR A 65 1.44 -25.35 -12.63
CA THR A 65 1.68 -26.38 -11.59
C THR A 65 1.30 -25.86 -10.21
N THR A 66 1.14 -26.78 -9.27
CA THR A 66 0.88 -26.49 -7.85
C THR A 66 2.13 -26.15 -7.05
N GLU A 67 3.31 -26.28 -7.65
CA GLU A 67 4.60 -25.92 -7.04
C GLU A 67 4.69 -24.41 -6.81
N GLU A 68 5.60 -24.00 -5.93
CA GLU A 68 5.91 -22.58 -5.74
C GLU A 68 6.55 -21.98 -7.00
N HIS A 69 6.05 -20.82 -7.39
CA HIS A 69 6.59 -20.01 -8.48
C HIS A 69 7.33 -18.81 -7.91
N THR A 70 8.45 -18.43 -8.52
CA THR A 70 9.14 -17.17 -8.20
C THR A 70 9.29 -16.32 -9.46
N ILE A 71 8.92 -15.05 -9.37
CA ILE A 71 9.33 -14.01 -10.31
C ILE A 71 10.31 -13.08 -9.61
N PHE A 72 11.51 -12.99 -10.15
CA PHE A 72 12.51 -12.03 -9.73
C PHE A 72 12.54 -10.84 -10.70
N VAL A 73 12.52 -9.62 -10.18
CA VAL A 73 12.44 -8.40 -10.97
C VAL A 73 13.69 -7.56 -10.75
N PHE A 74 14.43 -7.30 -11.83
CA PHE A 74 15.60 -6.42 -11.80
C PHE A 74 15.21 -4.94 -11.69
N PRO A 75 16.16 -4.05 -11.30
CA PRO A 75 15.91 -2.62 -11.17
C PRO A 75 15.27 -2.00 -12.41
N GLY A 76 14.25 -1.19 -12.20
CA GLY A 76 13.55 -0.55 -13.30
C GLY A 76 12.21 0.06 -12.93
N VAL A 77 11.71 0.91 -13.83
CA VAL A 77 10.34 1.45 -13.79
C VAL A 77 9.54 0.82 -14.92
N TYR A 78 8.63 -0.07 -14.55
CA TYR A 78 7.79 -0.84 -15.45
C TYR A 78 6.44 -0.14 -15.60
N GLN A 79 6.21 0.46 -16.77
CA GLN A 79 4.97 1.19 -17.09
C GLN A 79 3.91 0.25 -17.64
N GLU A 80 3.22 -0.47 -16.76
CA GLU A 80 2.27 -1.50 -17.14
C GLU A 80 1.18 -1.70 -16.07
N GLN A 81 0.04 -2.21 -16.52
CA GLN A 81 -0.97 -2.77 -15.62
C GLN A 81 -0.74 -4.28 -15.50
N VAL A 82 -0.59 -4.77 -14.27
CA VAL A 82 -0.27 -6.18 -14.00
C VAL A 82 -1.47 -6.90 -13.39
N LEU A 83 -1.83 -8.04 -13.97
CA LEU A 83 -2.78 -8.99 -13.38
C LEU A 83 -2.03 -10.22 -12.90
N ILE A 84 -2.12 -10.51 -11.60
CA ILE A 84 -1.79 -11.82 -11.04
C ILE A 84 -3.08 -12.64 -11.05
N PRO A 85 -3.26 -13.56 -12.02
CA PRO A 85 -4.51 -14.28 -12.19
C PRO A 85 -4.67 -15.35 -11.09
N LYS A 86 -5.71 -16.17 -11.21
CA LYS A 86 -5.81 -17.39 -10.41
C LYS A 86 -4.70 -18.35 -10.86
N LEU A 87 -3.78 -18.66 -9.95
CA LEU A 87 -2.70 -19.63 -10.16
C LEU A 87 -3.04 -20.95 -9.47
N ALA A 88 -2.43 -22.03 -9.93
CA ALA A 88 -2.54 -23.34 -9.28
C ALA A 88 -1.64 -23.41 -8.03
N GLY A 89 -0.41 -22.93 -8.13
CA GLY A 89 0.56 -22.86 -7.03
C GLY A 89 0.75 -21.46 -6.42
N PRO A 90 1.44 -21.38 -5.27
CA PRO A 90 1.78 -20.11 -4.64
C PRO A 90 2.79 -19.30 -5.47
N LEU A 91 2.81 -17.98 -5.30
CA LEU A 91 3.71 -17.09 -6.04
C LEU A 91 4.53 -16.19 -5.11
N VAL A 92 5.85 -16.17 -5.31
CA VAL A 92 6.77 -15.17 -4.77
C VAL A 92 7.07 -14.14 -5.85
N LEU A 93 6.80 -12.87 -5.54
CA LEU A 93 7.25 -11.71 -6.30
C LEU A 93 8.41 -11.07 -5.52
N GLN A 94 9.62 -11.09 -6.08
CA GLN A 94 10.83 -10.55 -5.43
C GLN A 94 11.43 -9.43 -6.27
N GLY A 95 11.37 -8.20 -5.76
CA GLY A 95 12.11 -7.08 -6.34
C GLY A 95 13.58 -7.11 -5.96
N TYR A 96 14.43 -6.63 -6.85
CA TYR A 96 15.82 -6.32 -6.55
C TYR A 96 15.90 -5.29 -5.43
N THR A 97 16.69 -5.58 -4.40
CA THR A 97 16.99 -4.66 -3.30
C THR A 97 18.36 -4.91 -2.70
N CYS A 98 18.91 -3.87 -2.10
CA CYS A 98 20.16 -3.92 -1.34
C CYS A 98 19.92 -4.29 0.12
N ASP A 99 18.69 -4.13 0.61
CA ASP A 99 18.26 -4.57 1.95
C ASP A 99 16.78 -5.01 1.91
N THR A 100 16.53 -6.31 2.12
CA THR A 100 15.17 -6.85 2.22
C THR A 100 14.39 -6.33 3.42
N ALA A 101 15.08 -5.88 4.49
CA ALA A 101 14.43 -5.47 5.72
C ALA A 101 13.76 -4.09 5.64
N SER A 102 14.00 -3.35 4.55
CA SER A 102 13.53 -1.97 4.35
C SER A 102 12.87 -1.80 2.98
N TYR A 103 11.86 -0.93 2.92
CA TYR A 103 11.27 -0.47 1.65
C TYR A 103 12.12 0.62 0.96
N ALA A 104 13.05 1.26 1.69
CA ALA A 104 13.77 2.45 1.22
C ALA A 104 14.74 2.14 0.05
N ASP A 105 15.25 0.91 -0.01
CA ASP A 105 16.22 0.47 -1.01
C ASP A 105 15.59 -0.26 -2.20
N ASN A 106 14.25 -0.30 -2.28
CA ASN A 106 13.54 -0.92 -3.40
C ASN A 106 13.95 -0.27 -4.72
N LYS A 107 14.40 -1.07 -5.69
CA LYS A 107 14.83 -0.60 -7.02
C LYS A 107 13.83 -0.90 -8.14
N VAL A 108 12.70 -1.52 -7.80
CA VAL A 108 11.67 -1.96 -8.75
C VAL A 108 10.39 -1.17 -8.53
N THR A 109 9.88 -0.54 -9.58
CA THR A 109 8.59 0.17 -9.55
C THR A 109 7.70 -0.30 -10.68
N ILE A 110 6.51 -0.81 -10.34
CA ILE A 110 5.41 -1.03 -11.28
C ILE A 110 4.48 0.18 -11.22
N THR A 111 4.19 0.81 -12.36
CA THR A 111 3.37 2.02 -12.40
C THR A 111 2.39 2.05 -13.55
N HIS A 112 1.16 2.47 -13.29
CA HIS A 112 0.16 2.72 -14.32
C HIS A 112 -0.77 3.85 -13.91
N THR A 113 -0.97 4.83 -14.80
CA THR A 113 -1.83 5.98 -14.53
C THR A 113 -3.23 5.71 -15.08
N MET A 114 -4.16 5.38 -14.19
CA MET A 114 -5.57 5.22 -14.54
C MET A 114 -6.46 5.57 -13.36
N ALA A 115 -7.54 6.30 -13.61
CA ALA A 115 -8.56 6.64 -12.62
C ALA A 115 -9.94 6.21 -13.08
N GLN A 116 -10.91 6.17 -12.16
CA GLN A 116 -12.28 5.79 -12.52
C GLN A 116 -12.86 6.64 -13.65
N ARG A 117 -12.52 7.92 -13.78
CA ARG A 117 -13.00 8.78 -14.88
C ARG A 117 -12.63 8.26 -16.27
N ASP A 118 -11.57 7.46 -16.38
CA ASP A 118 -11.03 6.97 -17.64
C ASP A 118 -11.80 5.71 -18.13
N LEU A 119 -12.62 5.10 -17.26
CA LEU A 119 -13.52 4.01 -17.66
C LEU A 119 -14.87 4.53 -18.17
N PRO A 120 -15.44 3.93 -19.24
CA PRO A 120 -16.78 4.24 -19.71
C PRO A 120 -17.83 4.18 -18.60
N LEU A 121 -18.80 5.10 -18.60
CA LEU A 121 -19.76 5.27 -17.50
C LEU A 121 -20.70 4.06 -17.35
N GLU A 122 -20.90 3.28 -18.39
CA GLU A 122 -21.67 2.04 -18.41
C GLU A 122 -21.05 0.91 -17.58
N ILE A 123 -19.74 0.94 -17.33
CA ILE A 123 -19.06 -0.02 -16.46
C ILE A 123 -19.39 0.32 -15.01
N LYS A 124 -20.44 -0.27 -14.43
CA LYS A 124 -20.84 0.02 -13.04
C LYS A 124 -20.09 -0.81 -11.99
N ASN A 125 -19.71 -2.03 -12.35
CA ASN A 125 -19.13 -2.99 -11.41
C ASN A 125 -17.63 -3.15 -11.64
N GLY A 126 -16.88 -3.38 -10.57
CA GLY A 126 -15.45 -3.70 -10.66
C GLY A 126 -14.55 -2.56 -11.15
N ARG A 127 -15.04 -1.30 -11.16
CA ARG A 127 -14.25 -0.16 -11.66
C ARG A 127 -12.89 -0.05 -10.97
N ASN A 128 -12.83 -0.16 -9.64
CA ASN A 128 -11.58 -0.10 -8.88
C ASN A 128 -10.60 -1.21 -9.30
N ASP A 129 -11.08 -2.44 -9.51
CA ASP A 129 -10.24 -3.54 -10.02
C ASP A 129 -9.67 -3.22 -11.41
N LEU A 130 -10.50 -2.74 -12.33
CA LEU A 130 -10.11 -2.45 -13.71
C LEU A 130 -9.10 -1.30 -13.86
N ILE A 131 -9.11 -0.32 -12.95
CA ILE A 131 -8.17 0.83 -12.99
C ILE A 131 -6.91 0.60 -12.16
N SER A 132 -6.80 -0.52 -11.45
CA SER A 132 -5.68 -0.77 -10.53
C SER A 132 -4.38 -1.02 -11.28
N THR A 133 -3.26 -0.46 -10.83
CA THR A 133 -1.93 -0.77 -11.41
C THR A 133 -1.59 -2.26 -11.27
N MET A 134 -1.81 -2.83 -10.09
CA MET A 134 -1.61 -4.27 -9.84
C MET A 134 -2.87 -4.91 -9.27
N ARG A 135 -3.35 -5.97 -9.96
CA ARG A 135 -4.57 -6.70 -9.65
C ARG A 135 -4.22 -8.10 -9.17
N LEU A 136 -4.55 -8.40 -7.92
CA LEU A 136 -4.12 -9.63 -7.24
C LEU A 136 -5.33 -10.55 -7.00
N LYS A 137 -5.45 -11.61 -7.81
CA LYS A 137 -6.61 -12.52 -7.84
C LYS A 137 -6.29 -13.97 -7.48
N SER A 138 -5.01 -14.33 -7.28
CA SER A 138 -4.61 -15.69 -6.96
C SER A 138 -5.13 -16.13 -5.59
N ARG A 139 -5.63 -17.38 -5.50
CA ARG A 139 -6.12 -17.97 -4.25
C ARG A 139 -5.12 -18.95 -3.61
N SER A 140 -3.99 -19.20 -4.27
CA SER A 140 -2.94 -20.10 -3.77
C SER A 140 -1.93 -19.40 -2.85
N GLY A 141 -2.17 -18.12 -2.55
CA GLY A 141 -1.29 -17.28 -1.75
C GLY A 141 -0.22 -16.58 -2.57
N VAL A 142 0.17 -15.39 -2.12
CA VAL A 142 1.23 -14.58 -2.74
C VAL A 142 2.09 -13.97 -1.65
N LYS A 143 3.40 -13.99 -1.86
CA LYS A 143 4.36 -13.17 -1.12
C LYS A 143 4.96 -12.15 -2.07
N MET A 144 5.00 -10.89 -1.66
CA MET A 144 5.62 -9.82 -2.43
C MET A 144 6.65 -9.11 -1.57
N TYR A 145 7.86 -8.99 -2.09
CA TYR A 145 9.02 -8.48 -1.39
C TYR A 145 9.65 -7.31 -2.15
N ASN A 146 9.88 -6.20 -1.46
CA ASN A 146 10.76 -5.11 -1.90
C ASN A 146 10.44 -4.54 -3.30
N MET A 147 9.15 -4.38 -3.57
CA MET A 147 8.65 -3.79 -4.82
C MET A 147 7.81 -2.56 -4.52
N ASN A 148 7.90 -1.57 -5.41
CA ASN A 148 7.05 -0.39 -5.39
C ASN A 148 5.90 -0.59 -6.40
N VAL A 149 4.68 -0.21 -6.01
CA VAL A 149 3.53 -0.13 -6.92
C VAL A 149 2.89 1.24 -6.77
N ALA A 150 2.73 1.95 -7.88
CA ALA A 150 2.30 3.33 -7.89
C ALA A 150 1.17 3.58 -8.89
N ASN A 151 0.18 4.38 -8.49
CA ASN A 151 -0.74 5.02 -9.43
C ASN A 151 -0.61 6.55 -9.30
N PRO A 152 0.09 7.23 -10.24
CA PRO A 152 0.46 8.63 -10.09
C PRO A 152 -0.62 9.60 -10.61
N ALA A 153 -1.89 9.19 -10.72
CA ALA A 153 -2.96 10.04 -11.26
C ALA A 153 -3.22 11.33 -10.45
N GLY A 154 -2.78 11.37 -9.19
CA GLY A 154 -2.88 12.55 -8.31
C GLY A 154 -4.32 12.88 -7.88
N LEU A 155 -4.55 14.13 -7.49
CA LEU A 155 -5.88 14.61 -7.11
C LEU A 155 -6.76 14.80 -8.36
N ILE A 156 -7.89 14.09 -8.38
CA ILE A 156 -8.92 14.21 -9.41
C ILE A 156 -10.28 14.37 -8.71
N GLU A 157 -10.96 15.49 -8.95
CA GLU A 157 -12.20 15.86 -8.23
C GLU A 157 -13.38 14.92 -8.51
N LYS A 158 -13.60 14.54 -9.78
CA LYS A 158 -14.74 13.73 -10.21
C LYS A 158 -14.27 12.37 -10.71
N LEU A 159 -14.81 11.29 -10.14
CA LEU A 159 -14.43 9.91 -10.46
C LEU A 159 -12.90 9.71 -10.38
N GLY A 160 -12.28 10.28 -9.35
CA GLY A 160 -10.82 10.35 -9.21
C GLY A 160 -10.14 9.20 -8.48
N GLN A 161 -10.87 8.13 -8.13
CA GLN A 161 -10.25 6.95 -7.53
C GLN A 161 -9.21 6.36 -8.48
N ALA A 162 -8.00 6.16 -7.98
CA ALA A 162 -6.83 5.74 -8.75
C ALA A 162 -5.99 4.75 -7.92
N VAL A 163 -6.29 3.46 -8.10
CA VAL A 163 -5.78 2.38 -7.24
C VAL A 163 -4.40 1.93 -7.72
N ALA A 164 -3.46 1.80 -6.79
CA ALA A 164 -2.16 1.18 -7.05
C ALA A 164 -2.28 -0.34 -6.94
N VAL A 165 -2.82 -0.85 -5.83
CA VAL A 165 -2.90 -2.29 -5.55
C VAL A 165 -4.33 -2.71 -5.18
N TYR A 166 -4.84 -3.77 -5.81
CA TYR A 166 -6.15 -4.36 -5.50
C TYR A 166 -6.04 -5.83 -5.15
N VAL A 167 -6.30 -6.17 -3.87
CA VAL A 167 -6.16 -7.53 -3.32
C VAL A 167 -7.51 -8.19 -3.12
N ASP A 168 -7.84 -9.19 -3.95
CA ASP A 168 -9.17 -9.83 -3.99
C ASP A 168 -9.10 -11.35 -3.87
N ALA A 169 -8.33 -11.80 -2.89
CA ALA A 169 -8.18 -13.19 -2.49
C ALA A 169 -7.47 -13.26 -1.12
N THR A 170 -7.34 -14.47 -0.56
CA THR A 170 -6.76 -14.67 0.78
C THR A 170 -5.29 -15.06 0.71
N ASN A 171 -4.59 -14.86 1.82
CA ASN A 171 -3.22 -15.34 2.09
C ASN A 171 -2.17 -14.56 1.31
N TYR A 172 -2.18 -13.23 1.48
CA TYR A 172 -1.22 -12.31 0.87
C TYR A 172 -0.29 -11.73 1.92
N GLY A 173 1.02 -11.85 1.69
CA GLY A 173 2.06 -11.22 2.49
C GLY A 173 2.84 -10.18 1.67
N PHE A 174 2.95 -8.96 2.18
CA PHE A 174 3.72 -7.87 1.57
C PHE A 174 4.80 -7.43 2.54
N TYR A 175 6.05 -7.43 2.10
CA TYR A 175 7.23 -7.29 2.97
C TYR A 175 8.20 -6.27 2.38
N GLY A 176 8.42 -5.16 3.08
CA GLY A 176 9.27 -4.09 2.54
C GLY A 176 8.70 -3.45 1.27
N CYS A 177 7.39 -3.52 1.03
CA CYS A 177 6.78 -2.97 -0.18
C CYS A 177 6.49 -1.48 -0.04
N ASN A 178 6.33 -0.79 -1.17
CA ASN A 178 5.93 0.61 -1.21
C ASN A 178 4.69 0.79 -2.10
N PHE A 179 3.59 1.28 -1.55
CA PHE A 179 2.35 1.53 -2.29
C PHE A 179 2.02 3.03 -2.28
N THR A 180 1.98 3.65 -3.45
CA THR A 180 1.79 5.11 -3.57
C THR A 180 0.66 5.48 -4.51
N GLY A 181 -0.07 6.53 -4.13
CA GLY A 181 -1.22 7.03 -4.86
C GLY A 181 -1.77 8.28 -4.19
N TYR A 182 -3.01 8.67 -4.52
CA TYR A 182 -3.67 9.83 -3.90
C TYR A 182 -5.04 9.46 -3.31
N LYS A 183 -5.97 9.01 -4.15
CA LYS A 183 -7.29 8.54 -3.74
C LYS A 183 -7.43 7.06 -4.03
N ASP A 184 -7.79 6.27 -3.01
CA ASP A 184 -7.96 4.82 -3.09
C ASP A 184 -6.64 4.04 -3.41
N THR A 185 -5.49 4.42 -2.84
CA THR A 185 -4.17 3.81 -3.15
C THR A 185 -4.14 2.28 -3.02
N LEU A 186 -4.50 1.74 -1.86
CA LEU A 186 -4.47 0.31 -1.53
C LEU A 186 -5.88 -0.20 -1.26
N CYS A 187 -6.40 -1.04 -2.15
CA CYS A 187 -7.62 -1.78 -1.92
C CYS A 187 -7.31 -3.15 -1.28
N ALA A 188 -7.23 -3.17 0.06
CA ALA A 188 -7.25 -4.39 0.87
C ALA A 188 -8.68 -4.99 0.84
N HIS A 189 -9.10 -5.51 -0.33
CA HIS A 189 -10.50 -5.78 -0.60
C HIS A 189 -11.06 -7.01 0.10
N ARG A 190 -10.38 -8.17 -0.01
CA ARG A 190 -10.87 -9.46 0.49
C ARG A 190 -9.75 -10.33 1.05
N GLY A 191 -10.06 -11.16 2.05
CA GLY A 191 -9.20 -12.25 2.52
C GLY A 191 -8.20 -11.86 3.61
N ARG A 192 -7.39 -12.82 4.07
CA ARG A 192 -6.31 -12.58 5.05
C ARG A 192 -5.12 -11.92 4.37
N GLN A 193 -4.63 -10.82 4.95
CA GLN A 193 -3.56 -10.02 4.37
C GLN A 193 -2.60 -9.54 5.48
N LEU A 194 -1.30 -9.64 5.23
CA LEU A 194 -0.24 -9.15 6.10
C LEU A 194 0.60 -8.15 5.32
N TYR A 195 0.73 -6.94 5.84
CA TYR A 195 1.63 -5.91 5.36
C TYR A 195 2.67 -5.68 6.44
N SER A 196 3.95 -5.88 6.16
CA SER A 196 4.99 -5.70 7.15
C SER A 196 6.13 -4.83 6.63
N ARG A 197 6.61 -3.92 7.48
CA ARG A 197 7.72 -2.99 7.20
C ARG A 197 7.56 -2.31 5.84
N SER A 198 6.32 -1.99 5.49
CA SER A 198 5.94 -1.45 4.20
C SER A 198 5.58 0.02 4.33
N PHE A 199 5.70 0.76 3.23
CA PHE A 199 5.30 2.14 3.15
C PHE A 199 4.02 2.27 2.33
N ILE A 200 3.05 3.05 2.81
CA ILE A 200 1.77 3.28 2.13
C ILE A 200 1.45 4.77 2.19
N SER A 201 1.21 5.40 1.04
CA SER A 201 0.88 6.83 0.97
C SER A 201 -0.39 7.15 0.19
N GLY A 202 -1.05 8.23 0.60
CA GLY A 202 -2.20 8.79 -0.08
C GLY A 202 -2.86 9.91 0.74
N ALA A 203 -4.03 10.36 0.29
CA ALA A 203 -4.79 11.43 0.93
C ALA A 203 -6.21 10.99 1.28
N ILE A 204 -6.95 10.41 0.33
CA ILE A 204 -8.39 10.15 0.49
C ILE A 204 -8.66 8.65 0.40
N ASP A 205 -9.16 8.08 1.50
CA ASP A 205 -9.57 6.67 1.61
C ASP A 205 -8.47 5.71 1.14
N PHE A 206 -7.21 6.06 1.38
CA PHE A 206 -6.10 5.45 0.64
C PHE A 206 -5.77 4.02 1.09
N ILE A 207 -6.34 3.54 2.19
CA ILE A 207 -6.41 2.13 2.56
C ILE A 207 -7.89 1.74 2.75
N PHE A 208 -8.43 0.95 1.83
CA PHE A 208 -9.87 0.66 1.81
C PHE A 208 -10.18 -0.75 1.30
N GLY A 209 -11.44 -1.18 1.43
CA GLY A 209 -11.87 -2.52 1.03
C GLY A 209 -13.07 -3.00 1.84
N MET A 210 -13.57 -4.22 1.59
CA MET A 210 -14.88 -4.64 2.13
C MET A 210 -14.84 -5.86 3.05
N GLN A 211 -13.97 -6.83 2.77
CA GLN A 211 -14.02 -8.20 3.30
C GLN A 211 -12.62 -8.76 3.60
N ALA A 212 -11.68 -7.88 3.98
CA ALA A 212 -10.32 -8.30 4.35
C ALA A 212 -10.10 -8.25 5.86
N MET A 213 -9.44 -9.30 6.36
CA MET A 213 -8.83 -9.35 7.68
C MET A 213 -7.36 -9.01 7.46
N ALA A 214 -7.00 -7.74 7.68
CA ALA A 214 -5.70 -7.20 7.30
C ALA A 214 -4.92 -6.72 8.52
N TRP A 215 -3.69 -7.23 8.64
CA TRP A 215 -2.74 -6.83 9.67
C TRP A 215 -1.62 -6.00 9.03
N PHE A 216 -1.42 -4.78 9.52
CA PHE A 216 -0.36 -3.87 9.10
C PHE A 216 0.62 -3.77 10.26
N ASP A 217 1.81 -4.34 10.11
CA ASP A 217 2.83 -4.38 11.14
C ASP A 217 4.02 -3.49 10.78
N SER A 218 4.41 -2.61 11.70
CA SER A 218 5.63 -1.81 11.54
C SER A 218 5.67 -1.03 10.22
N CYS A 219 4.50 -0.60 9.73
CA CYS A 219 4.35 0.11 8.47
C CYS A 219 4.44 1.62 8.66
N ASP A 220 5.01 2.30 7.67
CA ASP A 220 4.99 3.75 7.57
C ASP A 220 3.81 4.19 6.70
N ILE A 221 2.92 4.99 7.29
CA ILE A 221 1.67 5.43 6.69
C ILE A 221 1.73 6.95 6.49
N GLU A 222 1.90 7.40 5.25
CA GLU A 222 2.07 8.83 4.94
C GLU A 222 0.81 9.45 4.35
N SER A 223 0.27 10.45 5.05
CA SER A 223 -0.78 11.30 4.50
C SER A 223 -0.18 12.47 3.73
N ILE A 224 -0.43 12.53 2.43
CA ILE A 224 0.13 13.52 1.50
C ILE A 224 -0.84 14.67 1.14
N GLY A 225 -2.00 14.71 1.80
CA GLY A 225 -3.07 15.68 1.53
C GLY A 225 -4.15 15.61 2.61
N GLU A 226 -5.15 16.46 2.51
CA GLU A 226 -6.32 16.38 3.38
C GLU A 226 -7.14 15.12 3.07
N GLY A 227 -7.61 14.43 4.10
CA GLY A 227 -8.52 13.30 3.91
C GLY A 227 -8.50 12.26 5.01
N TYR A 228 -8.44 10.99 4.62
CA TYR A 228 -8.74 9.84 5.48
C TYR A 228 -7.79 8.70 5.15
N ILE A 229 -7.12 8.16 6.16
CA ILE A 229 -6.22 7.02 5.98
C ILE A 229 -7.03 5.78 5.60
N THR A 230 -8.05 5.45 6.39
CA THR A 230 -8.83 4.22 6.19
C THR A 230 -10.27 4.47 5.79
N ALA A 231 -10.78 3.59 4.92
CA ALA A 231 -12.19 3.47 4.59
C ALA A 231 -12.61 2.00 4.57
N ASN A 232 -12.82 1.42 5.76
CA ASN A 232 -13.28 0.04 5.89
C ASN A 232 -14.77 -0.09 5.49
N GLY A 233 -15.05 -1.04 4.62
CA GLY A 233 -16.34 -1.25 3.97
C GLY A 233 -17.09 -2.50 4.44
N ASN A 234 -16.87 -2.94 5.69
CA ASN A 234 -17.65 -4.04 6.24
C ASN A 234 -19.15 -3.68 6.27
N SER A 235 -19.94 -4.46 5.54
CA SER A 235 -21.40 -4.29 5.46
C SER A 235 -22.16 -5.30 6.31
N ASN A 236 -21.46 -6.25 6.94
CA ASN A 236 -22.06 -7.34 7.69
C ASN A 236 -21.86 -7.15 9.20
N ASN A 237 -22.82 -7.64 10.00
CA ASN A 237 -22.72 -7.63 11.46
C ASN A 237 -21.75 -8.69 12.00
N THR A 238 -21.35 -9.65 11.16
CA THR A 238 -20.23 -10.57 11.40
C THR A 238 -18.90 -9.86 11.09
N ILE A 239 -17.82 -10.29 11.76
CA ILE A 239 -16.47 -9.77 11.51
C ILE A 239 -15.92 -10.43 10.23
N GLU A 240 -16.33 -9.91 9.07
CA GLU A 240 -15.80 -10.30 7.76
C GLU A 240 -14.68 -9.39 7.29
N SER A 241 -14.52 -8.23 7.92
CA SER A 241 -13.41 -7.33 7.66
C SER A 241 -13.02 -6.56 8.91
N GLN A 242 -11.71 -6.49 9.14
CA GLN A 242 -11.10 -5.70 10.18
C GLN A 242 -9.67 -5.36 9.78
N TYR A 243 -9.32 -4.08 9.91
CA TYR A 243 -7.95 -3.60 9.71
C TYR A 243 -7.31 -3.33 11.07
N VAL A 244 -6.13 -3.88 11.31
CA VAL A 244 -5.36 -3.63 12.53
C VAL A 244 -4.00 -3.09 12.14
N PHE A 245 -3.70 -1.87 12.57
CA PHE A 245 -2.41 -1.22 12.42
C PHE A 245 -1.68 -1.35 13.74
N ASN A 246 -0.58 -2.10 13.74
CA ASN A 246 0.21 -2.42 14.90
C ASN A 246 1.65 -1.96 14.71
N ARG A 247 2.20 -1.21 15.68
CA ARG A 247 3.55 -0.63 15.59
C ARG A 247 3.75 0.25 14.35
N ALA A 248 2.67 0.78 13.79
CA ALA A 248 2.76 1.65 12.62
C ALA A 248 3.24 3.06 13.01
N ARG A 249 3.77 3.81 12.04
CA ARG A 249 4.02 5.24 12.17
C ARG A 249 3.15 5.99 11.18
N VAL A 250 2.31 6.91 11.68
CA VAL A 250 1.53 7.83 10.85
C VAL A 250 2.25 9.15 10.76
N LEU A 251 2.64 9.52 9.55
CA LEU A 251 3.32 10.78 9.21
C LEU A 251 2.57 11.54 8.11
N GLY A 252 2.93 12.80 7.89
CA GLY A 252 2.41 13.56 6.77
C GLY A 252 2.96 14.97 6.68
N SER A 253 2.70 15.61 5.55
CA SER A 253 3.22 16.95 5.20
C SER A 253 2.12 17.98 4.94
N SER A 254 0.85 17.60 5.05
CA SER A 254 -0.33 18.43 4.77
C SER A 254 -0.77 19.35 5.92
N GLY A 255 0.05 19.46 6.98
CA GLY A 255 -0.22 20.29 8.16
C GLY A 255 -0.91 19.55 9.29
N ASN A 256 -0.99 20.20 10.45
CA ASN A 256 -1.58 19.63 11.65
C ASN A 256 -3.10 19.40 11.47
N GLY A 257 -3.55 18.19 11.81
CA GLY A 257 -4.94 17.81 11.81
C GLY A 257 -5.62 17.70 10.44
N SER A 258 -4.82 17.58 9.37
CA SER A 258 -5.28 17.49 7.99
C SER A 258 -5.88 16.12 7.62
N THR A 259 -5.57 15.07 8.37
CA THR A 259 -6.03 13.70 8.09
C THR A 259 -6.77 13.08 9.26
N TYR A 260 -7.66 12.13 8.97
CA TYR A 260 -8.30 11.29 9.98
C TYR A 260 -7.77 9.86 9.86
N LEU A 261 -7.70 9.15 10.99
CA LEU A 261 -7.42 7.71 11.07
C LEU A 261 -8.35 6.89 10.18
N GLY A 262 -9.58 7.35 9.98
CA GLY A 262 -10.49 6.80 9.00
C GLY A 262 -11.93 7.32 9.06
N ARG A 263 -12.75 6.73 8.20
CA ARG A 263 -14.21 6.92 8.15
C ARG A 263 -14.92 5.64 7.68
N PRO A 264 -16.19 5.42 8.05
CA PRO A 264 -16.85 4.15 7.79
C PRO A 264 -17.44 4.12 6.37
N TRP A 265 -16.80 3.43 5.42
CA TRP A 265 -17.38 3.28 4.08
C TRP A 265 -18.73 2.52 4.15
N ARG A 266 -18.89 1.64 5.13
CA ARG A 266 -20.13 0.88 5.38
C ARG A 266 -20.46 0.80 6.89
N PRO A 267 -21.72 0.49 7.27
CA PRO A 267 -22.20 0.66 8.65
C PRO A 267 -21.52 -0.18 9.75
N TYR A 268 -20.78 -1.24 9.38
CA TYR A 268 -20.10 -2.12 10.33
C TYR A 268 -18.57 -2.02 10.22
N ALA A 269 -18.06 -0.89 9.71
CA ALA A 269 -16.64 -0.65 9.52
C ALA A 269 -15.82 -0.94 10.79
N ARG A 270 -14.71 -1.68 10.65
CA ARG A 270 -13.83 -2.05 11.78
C ARG A 270 -12.38 -1.68 11.50
N VAL A 271 -11.82 -0.82 12.34
CA VAL A 271 -10.41 -0.40 12.26
C VAL A 271 -9.83 -0.24 13.66
N VAL A 272 -8.61 -0.73 13.86
CA VAL A 272 -7.87 -0.61 15.12
C VAL A 272 -6.50 -0.01 14.84
N TRP A 273 -6.12 1.01 15.59
CA TRP A 273 -4.76 1.53 15.67
C TRP A 273 -4.17 1.20 17.03
N GLN A 274 -3.11 0.41 17.08
CA GLN A 274 -2.52 -0.02 18.33
C GLN A 274 -1.00 0.04 18.34
N ASN A 275 -0.41 0.36 19.50
CA ASN A 275 1.03 0.45 19.70
C ASN A 275 1.74 1.33 18.65
N SER A 276 1.03 2.30 18.08
CA SER A 276 1.45 3.05 16.90
C SER A 276 1.80 4.49 17.26
N GLU A 277 2.73 5.09 16.53
CA GLU A 277 3.08 6.49 16.65
C GLU A 277 2.24 7.32 15.69
N LEU A 278 1.48 8.28 16.22
CA LEU A 278 0.61 9.17 15.47
C LEU A 278 1.18 10.59 15.54
N SER A 279 1.66 11.11 14.41
CA SER A 279 2.10 12.52 14.32
C SER A 279 0.91 13.49 14.35
N ASP A 280 1.21 14.79 14.41
CA ASP A 280 0.22 15.86 14.53
C ASP A 280 -0.59 16.06 13.23
N VAL A 281 -0.28 15.34 12.15
CA VAL A 281 -1.12 15.29 10.96
C VAL A 281 -2.53 14.73 11.28
N VAL A 282 -2.66 13.90 12.32
CA VAL A 282 -3.92 13.30 12.73
C VAL A 282 -4.81 14.33 13.42
N ASN A 283 -6.01 14.53 12.89
CA ASN A 283 -7.01 15.41 13.45
C ASN A 283 -7.37 15.00 14.90
N PRO A 284 -7.52 15.93 15.86
CA PRO A 284 -7.89 15.60 17.24
C PRO A 284 -9.18 14.76 17.38
N LYS A 285 -10.11 14.89 16.43
CA LYS A 285 -11.32 14.05 16.36
C LYS A 285 -11.02 12.57 16.07
N GLY A 286 -9.86 12.26 15.51
CA GLY A 286 -9.36 10.93 15.14
C GLY A 286 -10.08 10.35 13.91
N TRP A 287 -11.41 10.34 13.93
CA TRP A 287 -12.25 9.71 12.93
C TRP A 287 -13.32 10.66 12.42
N SER A 288 -13.86 10.40 11.22
CA SER A 288 -14.98 11.17 10.68
C SER A 288 -16.17 10.28 10.34
N THR A 289 -17.35 10.88 10.23
CA THR A 289 -18.52 10.25 9.61
C THR A 289 -18.34 10.12 8.10
N TRP A 290 -19.18 9.31 7.47
CA TRP A 290 -19.21 9.13 6.02
C TRP A 290 -20.13 10.17 5.37
N HIS A 291 -19.58 11.30 4.92
CA HIS A 291 -20.37 12.38 4.30
C HIS A 291 -21.58 12.78 5.18
N ASN A 292 -22.78 12.88 4.58
CA ASN A 292 -24.05 13.19 5.25
C ASN A 292 -24.66 11.98 5.98
N ASP A 293 -24.01 10.81 5.95
CA ASP A 293 -24.45 9.62 6.68
C ASP A 293 -23.79 9.59 8.07
N SER A 294 -24.64 9.65 9.08
CA SER A 294 -24.24 9.63 10.50
C SER A 294 -24.48 8.28 11.16
N ASN A 295 -24.79 7.22 10.42
CA ASN A 295 -25.01 5.91 11.02
C ASN A 295 -23.68 5.26 11.46
N THR A 296 -23.29 5.59 12.68
CA THR A 296 -22.08 5.08 13.33
C THR A 296 -22.39 4.06 14.43
N ALA A 297 -23.63 3.59 14.54
CA ALA A 297 -24.09 2.79 15.67
C ALA A 297 -23.36 1.44 15.81
N ASN A 298 -22.87 0.88 14.70
CA ASN A 298 -22.20 -0.42 14.67
C ASN A 298 -20.73 -0.34 14.22
N VAL A 299 -20.18 0.86 14.15
CA VAL A 299 -18.78 1.08 13.78
C VAL A 299 -17.88 0.66 14.94
N TYR A 300 -16.78 -0.03 14.63
CA TYR A 300 -15.77 -0.45 15.59
C TYR A 300 -14.44 0.23 15.28
N PHE A 301 -14.30 1.46 15.77
CA PHE A 301 -13.08 2.25 15.64
C PHE A 301 -12.41 2.38 16.99
N MET A 302 -11.27 1.72 17.12
CA MET A 302 -10.61 1.58 18.41
C MET A 302 -9.13 1.96 18.34
N GLU A 303 -8.63 2.51 19.44
CA GLU A 303 -7.22 2.82 19.65
C GLU A 303 -6.68 2.09 20.89
N PHE A 304 -5.38 1.76 20.92
CA PHE A 304 -4.73 1.14 22.07
C PHE A 304 -3.25 1.50 22.16
N ASN A 305 -2.81 2.09 23.26
CA ASN A 305 -1.38 2.32 23.53
C ASN A 305 -0.63 3.03 22.39
N ASN A 306 -1.31 3.99 21.73
CA ASN A 306 -0.69 4.84 20.71
C ASN A 306 0.09 5.98 21.38
N SER A 307 1.12 6.48 20.70
CA SER A 307 1.98 7.57 21.16
C SER A 307 2.08 8.68 20.12
N GLY A 308 2.73 9.79 20.47
CA GLY A 308 2.91 10.95 19.58
C GLY A 308 1.78 11.99 19.70
N PRO A 309 1.98 13.18 19.10
CA PRO A 309 1.06 14.31 19.27
C PRO A 309 -0.35 14.07 18.70
N GLY A 310 -0.50 13.21 17.69
CA GLY A 310 -1.79 12.80 17.13
C GLY A 310 -2.55 11.76 17.95
N ALA A 311 -1.93 11.17 18.97
CA ALA A 311 -2.53 10.13 19.82
C ALA A 311 -3.32 10.69 21.02
N ILE A 312 -3.43 12.01 21.16
CA ILE A 312 -4.25 12.64 22.22
C ILE A 312 -5.73 12.33 21.95
N ILE A 313 -6.43 11.77 22.94
CA ILE A 313 -7.78 11.21 22.76
C ILE A 313 -8.93 12.09 23.28
N ASP A 314 -8.63 13.23 23.90
CA ASP A 314 -9.59 14.10 24.61
C ASP A 314 -10.73 14.62 23.72
N GLN A 315 -10.49 14.73 22.42
CA GLN A 315 -11.43 15.25 21.42
C GLN A 315 -11.96 14.19 20.46
N ARG A 316 -11.66 12.90 20.70
CA ARG A 316 -12.12 11.82 19.83
C ARG A 316 -13.63 11.81 19.72
N VAL A 317 -14.10 11.49 18.52
CA VAL A 317 -15.53 11.37 18.26
C VAL A 317 -16.17 10.30 19.16
N PRO A 318 -17.43 10.50 19.59
CA PRO A 318 -18.07 9.63 20.59
C PRO A 318 -18.37 8.20 20.10
N PHE A 319 -18.26 7.94 18.80
CA PHE A 319 -18.43 6.60 18.20
C PHE A 319 -17.11 5.84 18.02
N SER A 320 -16.03 6.32 18.62
CA SER A 320 -14.74 5.63 18.73
C SER A 320 -14.43 5.31 20.19
N GLY A 321 -13.49 4.39 20.44
CA GLY A 321 -13.17 3.94 21.80
C GLY A 321 -11.71 3.55 22.00
N GLN A 322 -11.37 3.24 23.25
CA GLN A 322 -10.08 2.68 23.63
C GLN A 322 -10.24 1.20 23.96
N LEU A 323 -9.28 0.36 23.58
CA LEU A 323 -9.23 -1.03 24.03
C LEU A 323 -8.58 -1.11 25.42
N GLU A 324 -8.87 -2.19 26.14
CA GLU A 324 -8.18 -2.55 27.38
C GLU A 324 -6.94 -3.43 27.13
N ALA A 325 -6.93 -4.13 25.99
CA ALA A 325 -5.86 -4.99 25.53
C ALA A 325 -5.73 -4.89 24.00
N PRO A 326 -4.53 -5.10 23.42
CA PRO A 326 -4.36 -5.06 21.98
C PRO A 326 -5.14 -6.21 21.33
N VAL A 327 -5.61 -6.00 20.11
CA VAL A 327 -6.06 -7.12 19.26
C VAL A 327 -4.88 -8.04 19.01
N VAL A 328 -5.08 -9.33 19.19
CA VAL A 328 -4.06 -10.34 18.91
C VAL A 328 -4.09 -10.72 17.44
N ILE A 329 -2.91 -10.88 16.84
CA ILE A 329 -2.78 -11.16 15.40
C ILE A 329 -3.46 -12.49 14.98
N THR A 330 -3.64 -13.43 15.89
CA THR A 330 -4.37 -14.69 15.65
C THR A 330 -5.85 -14.48 15.35
N ASP A 331 -6.47 -13.41 15.86
CA ASP A 331 -7.86 -13.04 15.53
C ASP A 331 -8.00 -12.58 14.07
N ILE A 332 -6.91 -12.07 13.48
CA ILE A 332 -6.91 -11.53 12.12
C ILE A 332 -6.38 -12.54 11.11
N LEU A 333 -5.28 -13.23 11.43
CA LEU A 333 -4.59 -14.14 10.52
C LEU A 333 -4.87 -15.62 10.80
N GLY A 334 -5.52 -15.96 11.91
CA GLY A 334 -5.76 -17.34 12.36
C GLY A 334 -4.65 -17.88 13.27
N GLU A 335 -4.99 -18.84 14.12
CA GLU A 335 -4.10 -19.42 15.16
C GLU A 335 -2.75 -19.91 14.63
N ASN A 336 -2.76 -20.50 13.43
CA ASN A 336 -1.58 -21.14 12.85
C ASN A 336 -0.81 -20.24 11.88
N TYR A 337 -1.09 -18.93 11.81
CA TYR A 337 -0.55 -18.07 10.76
C TYR A 337 0.98 -18.17 10.62
N LYS A 338 1.73 -18.34 11.72
CA LYS A 338 3.20 -18.44 11.71
C LYS A 338 3.74 -19.65 10.94
N SER A 339 2.97 -20.73 10.79
CA SER A 339 3.37 -21.92 10.03
C SER A 339 2.81 -21.93 8.61
N GLU A 340 1.97 -20.96 8.24
CA GLU A 340 1.41 -20.87 6.90
C GLU A 340 2.42 -20.28 5.92
N TRP A 341 2.50 -20.88 4.73
CA TRP A 341 3.51 -20.55 3.71
C TRP A 341 3.60 -19.06 3.38
N TRP A 342 2.48 -18.34 3.36
CA TRP A 342 2.39 -16.94 2.93
C TRP A 342 2.87 -15.94 3.99
N VAL A 343 3.10 -16.39 5.23
CA VAL A 343 3.65 -15.58 6.32
C VAL A 343 5.18 -15.75 6.36
N ASP A 344 5.89 -14.63 6.44
CA ASP A 344 7.34 -14.59 6.67
C ASP A 344 7.60 -14.04 8.06
N THR A 345 8.03 -14.91 8.98
CA THR A 345 8.20 -14.54 10.39
C THR A 345 9.43 -13.68 10.65
N ASN A 346 10.33 -13.52 9.68
CA ASN A 346 11.51 -12.65 9.80
C ASN A 346 11.14 -11.15 9.76
N PHE A 347 9.90 -10.84 9.39
CA PHE A 347 9.38 -9.48 9.25
C PHE A 347 8.50 -9.02 10.44
N PHE A 348 8.47 -9.73 11.58
CA PHE A 348 7.76 -9.26 12.79
C PHE A 348 8.59 -8.33 13.68
#